data_AF-A0A1H7T1P0-F1
#
_entry.id   AF-A0A1H7T1P0-F1
#
_cell.length_a   1.000
_cell.length_b   1.000
_cell.length_c   1.000
_cell.angle_alpha   90.00
_cell.angle_beta   90.00
_cell.angle_gamma   90.00
#
_symmetry.space_group_name_H-M   'P 1'
#
loop_
_entity.id
_entity.type
_entity.pdbx_description
1 polymer ?
#
loop_
_entity_poly.entity_id
_entity_poly.type
_entity_poly.pdbx_seq_one_letter_code
_entity_poly.pdbx_strand_id
1 'polypeptide(L)' 'MNFNNSGLRRGARIAGAGAAAAVAIGLMSTGAANADTLVPLPDGQKAGPGAVVSRTGESALISPSLAAN' A
#
# COMPACT_ATOMS: atom_id res chain seq x y z
N MET A 1 -41.46 34.03 4.53
CA MET A 1 -41.14 32.70 3.97
C MET A 1 -39.77 32.30 4.48
N ASN A 2 -39.69 31.44 5.50
CA ASN A 2 -38.39 30.98 6.01
C ASN A 2 -37.98 29.71 5.24
N PHE A 3 -36.97 29.83 4.39
CA PHE A 3 -36.45 28.70 3.64
C PHE A 3 -35.74 27.73 4.59
N ASN A 4 -36.08 26.45 4.48
CA ASN A 4 -35.58 25.37 5.33
C ASN A 4 -34.06 25.17 5.13
N ASN A 5 -33.26 25.87 5.94
CA ASN A 5 -31.79 25.83 5.94
C ASN A 5 -31.22 24.45 6.37
N SER A 6 -32.09 23.55 6.84
CA SER A 6 -31.75 22.18 7.26
C SER A 6 -31.32 21.28 6.09
N GLY A 7 -31.97 21.41 4.92
CA GLY A 7 -31.65 20.61 3.73
C GLY A 7 -30.26 20.91 3.17
N LEU A 8 -29.90 22.20 3.11
CA LEU A 8 -28.58 22.67 2.68
C LEU A 8 -27.46 22.17 3.60
N ARG A 9 -27.67 22.23 4.92
CA ARG A 9 -26.71 21.71 5.91
C ARG A 9 -26.51 20.21 5.81
N ARG A 10 -27.58 19.45 5.56
CA ARG A 10 -27.52 17.99 5.40
C ARG A 10 -26.80 17.61 4.09
N GLY A 11 -27.09 18.31 2.99
CA GLY A 11 -26.41 18.13 1.71
C GLY A 11 -24.90 18.39 1.82
N ALA A 12 -24.50 19.49 2.47
CA ALA A 12 -23.09 19.83 2.68
C ALA A 12 -22.33 18.75 3.48
N ARG A 13 -22.96 18.16 4.51
CA ARG A 13 -22.33 17.08 5.29
C ARG A 13 -22.14 15.80 4.48
N ILE A 14 -23.12 15.42 3.66
CA ILE A 14 -23.04 14.23 2.81
C ILE A 14 -21.94 14.41 1.75
N ALA A 15 -21.89 15.58 1.11
CA ALA A 15 -20.85 15.89 0.12
C ALA A 15 -19.45 15.89 0.75
N GLY A 16 -19.30 16.50 1.94
CA GLY A 16 -18.03 16.50 2.67
C GLY A 16 -17.57 15.09 3.08
N ALA A 17 -18.48 14.26 3.57
CA ALA A 17 -18.18 12.87 3.94
C ALA A 17 -17.79 12.03 2.71
N GLY A 18 -18.49 12.19 1.58
CA GLY A 18 -18.16 11.51 0.32
C GLY A 18 -16.79 11.90 -0.22
N ALA A 19 -16.45 13.19 -0.19
CA ALA A 19 -15.14 13.68 -0.60
C ALA A 19 -14.01 13.13 0.27
N ALA A 20 -14.19 13.14 1.60
CA ALA A 20 -13.21 12.58 2.53
C ALA A 20 -13.01 11.06 2.32
N ALA A 21 -14.09 10.32 2.08
CA ALA A 21 -14.02 8.90 1.78
C ALA A 21 -13.27 8.62 0.46
N ALA A 22 -13.53 9.39 -0.60
CA ALA A 22 -12.83 9.24 -1.87
C ALA A 22 -11.32 9.52 -1.74
N VAL A 23 -10.95 10.56 -0.98
CA VAL A 23 -9.54 10.86 -0.68
C VAL A 23 -8.89 9.74 0.12
N ALA A 24 -9.58 9.20 1.14
CA ALA A 24 -9.06 8.10 1.95
C ALA A 24 -8.85 6.81 1.11
N ILE A 25 -9.80 6.48 0.23
CA ILE A 25 -9.68 5.32 -0.68
C ILE A 25 -8.54 5.53 -1.70
N GLY A 26 -8.43 6.74 -2.26
CA GLY A 26 -7.34 7.09 -3.17
C GLY A 26 -5.97 7.01 -2.49
N LEU A 27 -5.86 7.54 -1.27
CA LEU A 27 -4.63 7.50 -0.49
C LEU A 27 -4.26 6.06 -0.09
N MET A 28 -5.24 5.25 0.31
CA MET A 28 -5.03 3.83 0.59
C MET A 28 -4.55 3.05 -0.63
N SER A 29 -4.94 3.46 -1.84
CA SER A 29 -4.46 2.85 -3.10
C SER A 29 -2.99 3.21 -3.38
N THR A 30 -2.49 4.34 -2.88
CA THR A 30 -1.08 4.76 -3.01
C THR A 30 -0.15 4.22 -1.91
N GLY A 31 -0.70 3.55 -0.89
CA GLY A 31 -0.04 3.24 0.38
C GLY A 31 1.08 2.19 0.37
N ALA A 32 1.45 1.60 -0.77
CA ALA A 32 2.55 0.63 -0.83
C ALA A 32 3.52 0.84 -2.01
N ALA A 33 3.24 1.78 -2.92
CA ALA A 33 4.01 1.92 -4.16
C ALA A 33 5.29 2.78 -4.01
N ASN A 34 5.39 3.60 -2.95
CA ASN A 34 6.51 4.55 -2.73
C ASN A 34 7.43 4.15 -1.55
N ALA A 35 7.19 3.00 -0.92
CA ALA A 35 8.03 2.49 0.15
C ALA A 35 8.82 1.27 -0.33
N ASP A 36 9.96 1.00 0.32
CA ASP A 36 10.73 -0.21 0.05
C ASP A 36 9.84 -1.44 0.21
N THR A 37 9.82 -2.30 -0.81
CA THR A 37 9.04 -3.53 -0.79
C THR A 37 9.91 -4.69 -0.34
N LEU A 38 9.50 -5.36 0.73
CA LEU A 38 10.09 -6.62 1.19
C LEU A 38 9.49 -7.79 0.40
N VAL A 39 10.32 -8.46 -0.39
CA VAL A 39 9.92 -9.62 -1.21
C VAL A 39 10.54 -10.89 -0.64
N PRO A 40 9.76 -11.87 -0.16
CA PRO A 40 10.28 -13.17 0.25
C PRO A 40 10.94 -13.89 -0.92
N LEU A 41 12.12 -14.45 -0.69
CA LEU A 41 12.81 -15.27 -1.66
C LEU A 41 12.49 -16.76 -1.41
N PRO A 42 12.46 -17.58 -2.47
CA PRO A 42 12.29 -19.01 -2.31
C PRO A 42 13.43 -19.61 -1.48
N ASP A 43 13.07 -20.46 -0.54
CA ASP A 43 14.03 -21.32 0.13
C ASP A 43 14.74 -22.21 -0.89
N GLY A 44 15.98 -22.58 -0.59
CA GLY A 44 16.77 -23.37 -1.53
C GLY A 44 17.92 -24.09 -0.87
N GLN A 45 18.40 -25.12 -1.56
CA GLN A 45 19.50 -25.95 -1.08
C GLN A 45 20.51 -26.18 -2.20
N LYS A 46 21.79 -26.09 -1.87
CA LYS A 46 22.89 -26.41 -2.79
C LYS A 46 23.83 -27.42 -2.15
N ALA A 47 24.03 -28.55 -2.84
CA ALA A 47 25.01 -29.54 -2.44
C ALA A 47 26.39 -29.18 -3.01
N GLY A 48 27.41 -29.23 -2.16
CA GLY A 48 28.81 -29.15 -2.52
C GLY A 48 29.57 -30.39 -2.02
N PRO A 49 30.86 -30.53 -2.34
CA PRO A 49 31.67 -31.64 -1.85
C PRO A 49 31.68 -31.66 -0.32
N GLY A 50 31.07 -32.68 0.28
CA GLY A 50 31.06 -32.90 1.73
C GLY A 50 30.04 -32.08 2.54
N ALA A 51 29.23 -31.22 1.92
CA ALA A 51 28.24 -30.42 2.66
C ALA A 51 27.02 -30.03 1.80
N VAL A 52 25.90 -29.81 2.48
CA VAL A 52 24.69 -29.21 1.88
C VAL A 52 24.42 -27.88 2.59
N VAL A 53 24.29 -26.81 1.80
CA VAL A 53 23.96 -25.49 2.29
C VAL A 53 22.48 -25.24 2.04
N SER A 54 21.73 -24.98 3.12
CA SER A 54 20.32 -24.58 3.07
C SER A 54 20.18 -23.07 3.23
N ARG A 55 19.21 -22.50 2.53
CA ARG A 55 18.88 -21.08 2.48
C ARG A 55 17.41 -20.95 2.81
N THR A 56 17.09 -20.34 3.94
CA THR A 56 15.72 -20.29 4.47
C THR A 56 15.35 -18.90 4.96
N GLY A 57 14.13 -18.46 4.67
CA GLY A 57 13.59 -17.20 5.21
C GLY A 57 14.30 -15.95 4.69
N GLU A 58 14.83 -16.01 3.47
CA GLU A 58 15.45 -14.85 2.85
C GLU A 58 14.41 -13.87 2.30
N SER A 59 14.79 -12.60 2.26
CA SER A 59 13.97 -11.52 1.69
C SER A 59 14.83 -10.50 0.97
N ALA A 60 14.34 -9.97 -0.13
CA ALA A 60 14.94 -8.86 -0.86
C ALA A 60 14.22 -7.55 -0.52
N LEU A 61 15.00 -6.49 -0.30
CA LEU A 61 14.50 -5.12 -0.21
C LEU A 61 14.57 -4.46 -1.59
N ILE A 62 13.43 -4.05 -2.13
CA ILE A 62 13.32 -3.38 -3.43
C ILE A 62 12.94 -1.92 -3.21
N SER A 63 13.88 -1.02 -3.49
CA SER A 63 13.65 0.43 -3.42
C SER A 63 13.12 0.98 -4.75
N PRO A 64 12.21 1.97 -4.73
CA PRO A 64 11.69 2.61 -5.96
C PRO A 64 12.78 3.17 -6.89
N SER A 65 13.93 3.58 -6.33
CA SER A 65 15.09 4.07 -7.09
C SER A 65 15.76 3.00 -7.96
N LEU A 66 15.61 1.69 -7.67
CA LEU A 66 16.13 0.62 -8.55
C LEU A 66 15.47 0.64 -9.93
N ALA A 67 14.22 1.09 -10.04
CA ALA A 67 13.46 1.13 -11.28
C ALA A 67 13.66 2.43 -12.09
N ALA A 68 14.39 3.41 -11.54
CA ALA A 68 14.54 4.75 -12.12
C ALA A 68 15.79 4.91 -13.01
N ASN A 69 16.31 3.81 -13.58
CA ASN A 69 17.57 3.77 -14.32
C ASN A 69 17.42 3.93 -15.84
#